data_AF-A0A7X0KM36-F1
#
_entry.id   AF-A0A7X0KM36-F1
#
_cell.length_a   1.000
_cell.length_b   1.000
_cell.length_c   1.000
_cell.angle_alpha   90.00
_cell.angle_beta   90.00
_cell.angle_gamma   90.00
#
_symmetry.space_group_name_H-M   'P 1'
#
loop_
_entity.id
_entity.type
_entity.pdbx_description
1 polymer ?
#
loop_
_entity_poly.entity_id
_entity_poly.type
_entity_poly.pdbx_seq_one_letter_code
_entity_poly.pdbx_strand_id
1 'polypeptide(L)'
;MTVHLIHALLSGTIDPDIELQIALKLPMTLRRVERTDDHAPDYRIDSGDRVDFGYGWTMLSAKERIPYIAILIEHPAGKRISGVAWQSPEFPGRWSAQLHRITEISLNA
;
A
#
# COMPACT_ATOMS: atom_id res chain seq x y z
N MET A 1 -6.92 15.59 -10.41
CA MET A 1 -6.76 14.57 -9.36
C MET A 1 -5.64 13.64 -9.78
N THR A 2 -4.59 13.49 -8.96
CA THR A 2 -3.42 12.67 -9.33
C THR A 2 -3.65 11.22 -8.94
N VAL A 3 -3.40 10.31 -9.87
CA VAL A 3 -3.53 8.87 -9.70
C VAL A 3 -2.18 8.22 -10.00
N HIS A 4 -1.74 7.31 -9.14
CA HIS A 4 -0.52 6.52 -9.35
C HIS A 4 -0.86 5.03 -9.45
N LEU A 5 -0.07 4.29 -10.22
CA LEU A 5 -0.26 2.86 -10.42
C LEU A 5 0.93 2.08 -9.87
N ILE A 6 0.68 1.26 -8.86
CA ILE A 6 1.63 0.25 -8.39
C ILE A 6 1.57 -0.91 -9.38
N HIS A 7 2.66 -1.12 -10.11
CA HIS A 7 2.76 -2.12 -11.17
C HIS A 7 3.48 -3.40 -10.76
N ALA A 8 4.20 -3.37 -9.64
CA ALA A 8 5.01 -4.48 -9.19
C ALA A 8 4.99 -4.60 -7.67
N LEU A 9 4.97 -5.85 -7.21
CA LEU A 9 5.38 -6.21 -5.85
C LEU A 9 6.83 -6.70 -5.91
N LEU A 10 7.65 -6.17 -5.02
CA LEU A 10 8.98 -6.69 -4.75
C LEU A 10 8.92 -7.65 -3.57
N SER A 11 9.77 -8.68 -3.60
CA SER A 11 9.82 -9.71 -2.57
C SER A 11 9.87 -9.12 -1.17
N GLY A 12 8.85 -9.48 -0.40
CA GLY A 12 8.64 -9.03 0.96
C GLY A 12 9.13 -9.99 2.02
N THR A 13 8.62 -9.82 3.24
CA THR A 13 8.79 -10.76 4.37
C THR A 13 7.47 -11.44 4.78
N ILE A 14 6.47 -11.39 3.89
CA ILE A 14 5.16 -12.03 4.12
C ILE A 14 5.13 -13.45 3.54
N ASP A 15 4.08 -14.20 3.87
CA ASP A 15 3.83 -15.52 3.32
C ASP A 15 3.75 -15.48 1.77
N PRO A 16 4.48 -16.35 1.03
CA PRO A 16 4.48 -16.35 -0.43
C PRO A 16 3.10 -16.55 -1.07
N ASP A 17 2.21 -17.32 -0.47
CA ASP A 17 0.87 -17.54 -1.01
C ASP A 17 0.02 -16.26 -0.87
N ILE A 18 0.22 -15.51 0.21
CA ILE A 18 -0.41 -14.21 0.40
C ILE A 18 0.20 -13.20 -0.57
N GLU A 19 1.52 -13.17 -0.74
CA GLU A 19 2.19 -12.32 -1.71
C GLU A 19 1.66 -12.57 -3.13
N LEU A 20 1.51 -13.84 -3.52
CA LEU A 20 0.92 -14.22 -4.80
C LEU A 20 -0.53 -13.74 -4.94
N GLN A 21 -1.37 -13.90 -3.91
CA GLN A 21 -2.75 -13.42 -3.91
C GLN A 21 -2.84 -11.91 -4.12
N ILE A 22 -1.94 -11.12 -3.50
CA ILE A 22 -1.89 -9.67 -3.71
C ILE A 22 -1.28 -9.33 -5.07
N ALA A 23 -0.30 -10.09 -5.56
CA ALA A 23 0.28 -9.87 -6.88
C ALA A 23 -0.76 -10.00 -8.01
N LEU A 24 -1.73 -10.92 -7.85
CA LEU A 24 -2.88 -11.08 -8.75
C LEU A 24 -3.83 -9.87 -8.75
N LYS A 25 -3.68 -8.93 -7.82
CA LYS A 25 -4.47 -7.69 -7.72
C LYS A 25 -3.83 -6.51 -8.44
N LEU A 26 -2.65 -6.67 -9.01
CA LEU A 26 -1.96 -5.65 -9.78
C LEU A 26 -2.62 -5.40 -11.16
N PRO A 27 -2.51 -4.18 -11.71
CA PRO A 27 -1.97 -2.99 -11.08
C PRO A 27 -2.93 -2.46 -10.00
N MET A 28 -2.38 -1.98 -8.89
CA MET A 28 -3.16 -1.30 -7.84
C MET A 28 -3.10 0.21 -8.03
N THR A 29 -4.21 0.89 -7.76
CA THR A 29 -4.34 2.33 -7.95
C THR A 29 -4.20 3.05 -6.62
N LEU A 30 -3.27 3.98 -6.52
CA LEU A 30 -3.18 4.96 -5.42
C LEU A 30 -3.90 6.24 -5.84
N ARG A 31 -5.08 6.49 -5.26
CA ARG A 31 -5.84 7.73 -5.45
C ARG A 31 -5.62 8.65 -4.27
N ARG A 32 -5.11 9.85 -4.53
CA ARG A 32 -4.98 10.86 -3.47
C ARG A 32 -6.36 11.28 -2.98
N VAL A 33 -6.51 11.38 -1.66
CA VAL A 33 -7.75 11.84 -1.01
C VAL A 33 -7.49 13.08 -0.19
N GLU A 34 -8.56 13.83 0.08
CA GLU A 34 -8.53 14.96 1.00
C GLU A 34 -8.40 14.43 2.43
N ARG A 35 -7.47 15.00 3.19
CA ARG A 35 -7.28 14.65 4.61
C ARG A 35 -8.35 15.34 5.43
N THR A 36 -9.09 14.56 6.18
CA THR A 36 -10.07 15.07 7.14
C THR A 36 -9.43 15.44 8.48
N ASP A 37 -8.31 14.81 8.82
CA ASP A 37 -7.56 15.01 10.06
C ASP A 37 -6.09 14.52 9.93
N ASP A 38 -5.35 14.60 11.04
CA ASP A 38 -3.93 14.24 11.11
C ASP A 38 -3.63 12.74 10.98
N HIS A 39 -4.62 11.89 11.24
CA HIS A 39 -4.52 10.43 11.14
C HIS A 39 -5.11 9.89 9.84
N ALA A 40 -5.91 10.69 9.14
CA ALA A 40 -6.51 10.35 7.86
C ALA A 40 -5.43 9.98 6.82
N PRO A 41 -5.69 8.97 5.98
CA PRO A 41 -4.77 8.58 4.92
C PRO A 41 -4.66 9.67 3.85
N ASP A 42 -3.49 9.77 3.23
CA ASP A 42 -3.27 10.62 2.05
C ASP A 42 -3.79 9.95 0.77
N TYR A 43 -3.86 8.62 0.77
CA TYR A 43 -4.24 7.81 -0.39
C TYR A 43 -5.24 6.70 -0.02
N ARG A 44 -6.18 6.46 -0.94
CA ARG A 44 -6.93 5.22 -1.02
C ARG A 44 -6.31 4.31 -2.07
N ILE A 45 -6.34 3.01 -1.80
CA ILE A 45 -5.78 1.98 -2.66
C ILE A 45 -6.94 1.16 -3.20
N ASP A 46 -7.02 1.02 -4.52
CA ASP A 46 -7.95 0.09 -5.16
C ASP A 46 -7.17 -1.01 -5.89
N SER A 47 -7.72 -2.22 -5.90
CA SER A 47 -7.33 -3.27 -6.85
C SER A 47 -8.38 -3.39 -7.94
N GLY A 48 -8.02 -3.92 -9.11
CA GLY A 48 -8.93 -3.97 -10.28
C GLY A 48 -10.35 -4.47 -9.98
N ASP A 49 -10.52 -5.34 -9.00
CA ASP A 49 -11.80 -5.92 -8.57
C ASP A 49 -12.36 -5.37 -7.25
N ARG A 50 -11.63 -4.51 -6.52
CA ARG A 50 -12.02 -4.02 -5.20
C ARG A 50 -11.64 -2.57 -4.98
N VAL A 51 -12.66 -1.75 -4.77
CA VAL A 51 -12.54 -0.38 -4.25
C VAL A 51 -12.21 -0.43 -2.76
N ASP A 52 -11.41 0.53 -2.29
CA ASP A 52 -10.97 0.62 -0.88
C ASP A 52 -10.29 -0.69 -0.41
N PHE A 53 -9.42 -1.22 -1.26
CA PHE A 53 -8.55 -2.36 -0.95
C PHE A 53 -7.51 -2.05 0.15
N GLY A 54 -7.19 -0.77 0.35
CA GLY A 54 -6.31 -0.33 1.40
C GLY A 54 -6.14 1.18 1.47
N TYR A 55 -5.19 1.60 2.29
CA TYR A 55 -4.92 3.01 2.59
C TYR A 55 -3.42 3.30 2.56
N GLY A 56 -3.05 4.56 2.31
CA GLY A 56 -1.65 4.97 2.26
C GLY A 56 -1.40 6.33 2.92
N TRP A 57 -0.25 6.45 3.58
CA TRP A 57 0.25 7.68 4.22
C TRP A 57 1.60 8.07 3.64
N THR A 58 1.76 9.35 3.32
CA THR A 58 3.01 9.91 2.85
C THR A 58 3.98 10.02 4.01
N MET A 59 5.14 9.41 3.85
CA MET A 59 6.19 9.34 4.85
C MET A 59 7.52 9.75 4.22
N LEU A 60 8.48 10.12 5.06
CA LEU A 60 9.87 10.37 4.67
C LEU A 60 10.77 9.35 5.37
N SER A 61 11.72 8.77 4.63
CA SER A 61 12.70 7.86 5.25
C SER A 61 13.52 8.61 6.30
N ALA A 62 13.78 7.96 7.44
CA ALA A 62 14.41 8.62 8.59
C ALA A 62 15.81 9.17 8.27
N LYS A 63 16.59 8.42 7.47
CA LYS A 63 17.99 8.72 7.19
C LYS A 63 18.18 9.67 6.00
N GLU A 64 17.43 9.42 4.92
CA GLU A 64 17.68 10.07 3.62
C GLU A 64 16.54 11.00 3.19
N ARG A 65 15.48 11.11 4.00
CA ARG A 65 14.28 11.92 3.72
C ARG A 65 13.66 11.62 2.35
N ILE A 66 13.80 10.38 1.88
CA ILE A 66 13.21 9.94 0.61
C ILE A 66 11.72 9.73 0.82
N PRO A 67 10.85 10.34 0.00
CA PRO A 67 9.41 10.16 0.11
C PRO A 67 9.00 8.74 -0.28
N TYR A 68 8.13 8.15 0.53
CA TYR A 68 7.47 6.88 0.23
C TYR A 68 6.04 6.92 0.80
N ILE A 69 5.21 5.99 0.35
CA ILE A 69 3.87 5.78 0.87
C ILE A 69 3.90 4.55 1.76
N ALA A 70 3.70 4.71 3.06
CA ALA A 70 3.39 3.58 3.93
C ALA A 70 1.98 3.08 3.57
N ILE A 71 1.85 1.81 3.19
CA ILE A 71 0.58 1.23 2.75
C ILE A 71 0.06 0.21 3.77
N LEU A 72 -1.25 0.15 3.90
CA LEU A 72 -1.97 -0.83 4.68
C LEU A 72 -3.05 -1.45 3.81
N ILE A 73 -2.90 -2.73 3.48
CA ILE A 73 -3.82 -3.49 2.64
C ILE A 73 -4.76 -4.30 3.52
N GLU A 74 -6.05 -4.24 3.22
CA GLU A 74 -7.05 -5.05 3.88
C GLU A 74 -7.05 -6.47 3.30
N HIS A 75 -6.92 -7.47 4.17
CA HIS A 75 -6.94 -8.87 3.81
C HIS A 75 -8.10 -9.58 4.55
N PRO A 76 -8.67 -10.69 4.02
CA PRO A 76 -9.79 -11.38 4.66
C PRO A 76 -9.51 -11.80 6.11
N ALA A 77 -10.58 -12.11 6.84
CA ALA A 77 -10.54 -12.55 8.23
C ALA A 77 -9.91 -11.56 9.22
N GLY A 78 -10.12 -10.25 8.99
CA GLY A 78 -9.64 -9.20 9.91
C GLY A 78 -8.12 -9.01 9.88
N LYS A 79 -7.44 -9.51 8.85
CA LYS A 79 -5.99 -9.34 8.68
C LYS A 79 -5.70 -8.03 7.95
N ARG A 80 -4.65 -7.34 8.37
CA ARG A 80 -4.08 -6.21 7.63
C ARG A 80 -2.63 -6.46 7.31
N ILE A 81 -2.24 -6.12 6.09
CA ILE A 81 -0.88 -6.29 5.59
C ILE A 81 -0.25 -4.91 5.45
N SER A 82 0.85 -4.65 6.15
CA SER A 82 1.60 -3.39 5.99
C SER A 82 2.72 -3.55 4.98
N GLY A 83 3.00 -2.47 4.27
CA GLY A 83 4.13 -2.38 3.36
C GLY A 83 4.49 -0.93 3.06
N VAL A 84 5.33 -0.76 2.04
CA VAL A 84 5.69 0.55 1.52
C VAL A 84 5.60 0.55 0.00
N ALA A 85 5.19 1.67 -0.58
CA ALA A 85 5.20 1.92 -2.00
C ALA A 85 6.03 3.16 -2.32
N TRP A 86 6.78 3.11 -3.41
CA TRP A 86 7.62 4.22 -3.85
C TRP A 86 7.67 4.28 -5.36
N GLN A 87 7.95 5.49 -5.87
CA GLN A 87 8.22 5.70 -7.27
C GLN A 87 9.67 5.30 -7.58
N SER A 88 9.89 4.58 -8.67
CA SER A 88 11.22 4.28 -9.16
C SER A 88 11.97 5.59 -9.44
N PRO A 89 13.19 5.77 -8.92
CA PRO A 89 13.99 6.96 -9.21
C PRO A 89 14.45 7.00 -10.68
N GLU A 90 14.59 5.84 -11.31
CA GLU A 90 15.04 5.69 -12.70
C GLU A 90 13.91 5.85 -13.71
N PHE A 91 12.66 5.57 -13.30
CA PHE A 91 11.49 5.57 -14.18
C PHE A 91 10.33 6.35 -13.56
N PRO A 92 10.26 7.67 -13.78
CA PRO A 92 9.13 8.48 -13.35
C PRO A 92 7.80 7.88 -13.81
N GLY A 93 6.84 7.83 -12.90
CA GLY A 93 5.53 7.20 -13.12
C GLY A 93 5.46 5.72 -12.75
N ARG A 94 6.59 5.01 -12.63
CA ARG A 94 6.59 3.59 -12.24
C ARG A 94 6.61 3.45 -10.72
N TRP A 95 5.54 2.93 -10.14
CA TRP A 95 5.50 2.62 -8.72
C TRP A 95 5.63 1.14 -8.45
N SER A 96 6.36 0.83 -7.39
CA SER A 96 6.51 -0.52 -6.85
C SER A 96 6.10 -0.51 -5.39
N ALA A 97 5.69 -1.67 -4.88
CA ALA A 97 5.45 -1.86 -3.45
C ALA A 97 6.19 -3.08 -2.92
N GLN A 98 6.48 -3.06 -1.62
CA GLN A 98 7.03 -4.19 -0.88
C GLN A 98 6.19 -4.41 0.38
N LEU A 99 5.79 -5.65 0.63
CA LEU A 99 4.93 -6.01 1.77
C LEU A 99 5.79 -6.65 2.87
N HIS A 100 5.54 -6.31 4.13
CA HIS A 100 6.44 -6.69 5.23
C HIS A 100 5.78 -7.49 6.34
N ARG A 101 4.57 -7.12 6.76
CA ARG A 101 3.99 -7.69 7.98
C ARG A 101 2.49 -7.90 7.83
N ILE A 102 2.01 -8.97 8.45
CA ILE A 102 0.59 -9.26 8.61
C ILE A 102 0.24 -9.08 10.08
N THR A 103 -0.86 -8.38 10.36
CA THR A 103 -1.39 -8.17 11.70
C THR A 103 -2.84 -8.61 11.72
N GLU A 104 -3.19 -9.49 12.66
CA GLU A 104 -4.58 -9.82 12.94
C GLU A 104 -5.17 -8.73 13.84
N ILE A 105 -6.34 -8.22 13.45
CA ILE A 105 -7.06 -7.24 14.23
C ILE A 105 -8.23 -7.95 14.89
N SER A 106 -8.08 -8.21 16.19
CA SER A 106 -9.22 -8.49 17.06
C SER A 106 -9.83 -7.16 17.49
N LEU A 107 -11.07 -6.90 17.06
CA LEU A 107 -11.87 -5.88 17.73
C LEU A 107 -12.13 -6.40 19.16
N ASN A 108 -11.53 -5.76 20.16
CA ASN A 108 -11.95 -5.98 21.53
C ASN A 108 -13.37 -5.42 21.64
N ALA A 109 -14.33 -6.33 21.83
CA ALA A 109 -15.73 -6.02 22.09
C ALA A 109 -15.91 -5.35 23.46
#